data_AF-Q68D58-F1
#
_entry.id   AF-Q68D58-F1
#
_cell.length_a   1.000
_cell.length_b   1.000
_cell.length_c   1.000
_cell.angle_alpha   90.00
_cell.angle_beta   90.00
_cell.angle_gamma   90.00
#
_symmetry.space_group_name_H-M   'P 1'
#
loop_
_entity.id
_entity.type
_entity.pdbx_description
1 polymer ?
#
loop_
_entity_poly.entity_id
_entity_poly.type
_entity_poly.pdbx_seq_one_letter_code
_entity_poly.pdbx_strand_id
1 'polypeptide(L)'
;MPQASPGLAPRTRGSSGPQPAKPCSGATPTPLLLVGDRSPVPSPGSSSPQLQVKSSCKENPFNRKPSPAASPATKKATKGSKPVRPPAPGHGFPLIKRKVQADQYIPEEDIHGEMDTIERRLDALEHRGVLLEEKLRGGLNEGREDDMLVDWFKLIHEKHLLVRRESELIYVFKQQNLEQRQADVEYELRCLLNKPEKDWTEEDRAREKVLMQELVTLIEQRNAIINCLDEDRQREEEEDKMLEAMIKKKEFQREAEPEGKKKGKFKTMKMLKLLGNKRDAKSKSPRDKS
;
A
#
# COMPACT_ATOMS: atom_id res chain seq x y z
N MET A 1 -21.27 63.82 -37.40
CA MET A 1 -21.82 62.66 -38.13
C MET A 1 -21.01 61.43 -37.74
N PRO A 2 -21.65 60.41 -37.15
CA PRO A 2 -21.01 59.41 -36.29
C PRO A 2 -20.86 58.03 -36.98
N GLN A 3 -20.05 57.16 -36.35
CA GLN A 3 -20.23 55.72 -36.00
C GLN A 3 -21.01 54.77 -36.95
N ALA A 4 -20.85 53.44 -36.98
CA ALA A 4 -20.37 52.48 -35.99
C ALA A 4 -20.14 51.10 -36.66
N SER A 5 -19.30 50.27 -36.05
CA SER A 5 -19.32 48.80 -36.16
C SER A 5 -20.60 48.21 -35.51
N PRO A 6 -20.88 46.90 -35.70
CA PRO A 6 -20.69 45.93 -34.60
C PRO A 6 -20.12 44.59 -35.13
N GLY A 7 -19.37 43.75 -34.42
CA GLY A 7 -19.24 43.54 -32.98
C GLY A 7 -20.20 42.45 -32.48
N LEU A 8 -19.85 41.16 -32.60
CA LEU A 8 -20.34 40.08 -31.73
C LEU A 8 -19.32 38.91 -31.67
N ALA A 9 -18.87 38.60 -30.45
CA ALA A 9 -18.16 37.38 -30.06
C ALA A 9 -19.16 36.35 -29.47
N PRO A 10 -18.76 35.34 -28.68
CA PRO A 10 -18.34 34.00 -29.10
C PRO A 10 -19.29 32.90 -28.56
N ARG A 11 -19.21 31.66 -29.09
CA ARG A 11 -19.64 30.47 -28.34
C ARG A 11 -18.69 29.29 -28.50
N THR A 12 -18.38 28.75 -27.32
CA THR A 12 -17.50 27.66 -26.96
C THR A 12 -18.13 26.28 -27.18
N ARG A 13 -17.35 25.34 -27.71
CA ARG A 13 -17.39 23.89 -27.44
C ARG A 13 -16.20 23.28 -28.20
N GLY A 14 -15.31 22.47 -27.67
CA GLY A 14 -15.18 21.79 -26.39
C GLY A 14 -14.12 20.72 -26.69
N SER A 15 -12.87 21.00 -26.31
CA SER A 15 -11.73 20.13 -26.58
C SER A 15 -11.83 18.86 -25.74
N SER A 16 -11.66 17.72 -26.40
CA SER A 16 -11.58 16.39 -25.80
C SER A 16 -10.35 16.28 -24.89
N GLY A 17 -10.57 16.17 -23.59
CA GLY A 17 -9.53 15.86 -22.61
C GLY A 17 -9.11 14.38 -22.64
N PRO A 18 -7.90 14.03 -22.15
CA PRO A 18 -7.43 12.65 -22.07
C PRO A 18 -8.20 11.87 -20.99
N GLN A 19 -8.59 10.65 -21.33
CA GLN A 19 -9.34 9.73 -20.47
C GLN A 19 -8.48 9.19 -19.29
N PRO A 20 -9.10 8.89 -18.13
CA PRO A 20 -8.43 8.31 -16.98
C PRO A 20 -8.05 6.83 -17.22
N ALA A 21 -6.90 6.44 -16.65
CA ALA A 21 -6.38 5.08 -16.68
C ALA A 21 -7.31 4.06 -15.99
N LYS A 22 -7.32 2.84 -16.52
CA LYS A 22 -8.16 1.71 -16.10
C LYS A 22 -7.69 1.10 -14.75
N PRO A 23 -8.57 0.37 -14.04
CA PRO A 23 -8.23 -0.28 -12.77
C PRO A 23 -7.26 -1.45 -12.99
N CYS A 24 -6.31 -1.61 -12.06
CA CYS A 24 -5.38 -2.73 -12.00
C CYS A 24 -6.14 -4.06 -11.91
N SER A 25 -6.04 -4.87 -12.96
CA SER A 25 -6.50 -6.26 -12.95
C SER A 25 -5.43 -7.16 -12.33
N GLY A 26 -5.90 -8.16 -11.58
CA GLY A 26 -5.16 -9.05 -10.69
C GLY A 26 -3.77 -9.52 -11.16
N ALA A 27 -2.84 -9.53 -10.21
CA ALA A 27 -1.63 -10.34 -10.29
C ALA A 27 -1.91 -11.67 -9.59
N THR A 28 -1.89 -12.76 -10.34
CA THR A 28 -1.71 -14.11 -9.81
C THR A 28 -0.22 -14.44 -9.98
N PRO A 29 0.55 -14.78 -8.93
CA PRO A 29 1.92 -15.19 -9.14
C PRO A 29 1.99 -16.68 -9.49
N THR A 30 2.74 -16.97 -10.56
CA THR A 30 3.26 -18.29 -10.93
C THR A 30 4.65 -18.43 -10.31
N PRO A 31 5.05 -19.58 -9.73
CA PRO A 31 6.31 -19.69 -9.00
C PRO A 31 7.50 -19.82 -9.97
N LEU A 32 8.55 -19.03 -9.72
CA LEU A 32 9.86 -19.23 -10.36
C LEU A 32 10.74 -20.08 -9.44
N LEU A 33 11.05 -21.29 -9.89
CA LEU A 33 12.07 -22.15 -9.30
C LEU A 33 13.46 -21.60 -9.65
N LEU A 34 14.30 -21.37 -8.64
CA LEU A 34 15.74 -21.19 -8.81
C LEU A 34 16.51 -22.03 -7.79
N VAL A 35 17.47 -22.76 -8.34
CA VAL A 35 18.28 -23.84 -7.75
C VAL A 35 19.67 -23.29 -7.35
N GLY A 36 20.16 -23.72 -6.17
CA GLY A 36 21.58 -23.83 -5.78
C GLY A 36 22.35 -22.51 -5.54
N ASP A 37 23.34 -22.39 -4.65
CA ASP A 37 24.11 -23.38 -3.88
C ASP A 37 24.90 -22.69 -2.73
N ARG A 38 25.37 -23.51 -1.79
CA ARG A 38 26.22 -23.39 -0.57
C ARG A 38 27.15 -22.18 -0.29
N SER A 39 27.04 -21.67 0.96
CA SER A 39 28.01 -21.50 2.10
C SER A 39 29.52 -21.15 1.87
N PRO A 40 30.36 -20.76 2.89
CA PRO A 40 30.16 -20.62 4.34
C PRO A 40 30.80 -19.36 5.05
N VAL A 41 30.51 -19.26 6.35
CA VAL A 41 31.08 -18.43 7.45
C VAL A 41 32.58 -18.70 7.68
N PRO A 42 33.39 -17.71 8.16
CA PRO A 42 33.94 -17.80 9.53
C PRO A 42 34.12 -16.46 10.29
N SER A 43 33.91 -16.54 11.62
CA SER A 43 34.57 -15.75 12.70
C SER A 43 35.63 -16.67 13.36
N PRO A 44 36.62 -16.24 14.19
CA PRO A 44 36.59 -15.12 15.16
C PRO A 44 37.93 -14.37 15.44
N GLY A 45 37.88 -13.32 16.29
CA GLY A 45 38.96 -13.05 17.25
C GLY A 45 39.63 -11.66 17.29
N SER A 46 39.35 -10.94 18.39
CA SER A 46 40.26 -10.14 19.23
C SER A 46 40.75 -8.72 18.85
N SER A 47 40.61 -7.86 19.87
CA SER A 47 41.45 -6.73 20.33
C SER A 47 41.37 -5.36 19.64
N SER A 48 40.78 -4.41 20.39
CA SER A 48 40.95 -2.94 20.29
C SER A 48 42.42 -2.52 20.34
N PRO A 49 42.75 -1.34 19.77
CA PRO A 49 42.85 -0.17 20.64
C PRO A 49 42.09 1.07 20.15
N GLN A 50 41.58 1.76 21.16
CA GLN A 50 40.98 3.08 21.24
C GLN A 50 41.69 4.14 20.38
N LEU A 51 41.03 4.60 19.31
CA LEU A 51 41.33 5.88 18.67
C LEU A 51 40.13 6.81 18.84
N GLN A 52 40.41 7.94 19.49
CA GLN A 52 39.46 8.98 19.83
C GLN A 52 39.14 9.80 18.59
N VAL A 53 38.12 9.38 17.83
CA VAL A 53 37.53 10.23 16.80
C VAL A 53 36.55 11.17 17.51
N LYS A 54 37.00 12.40 17.77
CA LYS A 54 36.11 13.52 18.11
C LYS A 54 35.19 13.79 16.91
N SER A 55 34.06 13.09 16.84
CA SER A 55 32.98 13.45 15.94
C SER A 55 32.32 14.72 16.48
N SER A 56 32.75 15.88 15.99
CA SER A 56 32.02 17.13 16.17
C SER A 56 30.76 17.06 15.29
N CYS A 57 29.79 16.26 15.72
CA CYS A 57 28.45 16.27 15.15
C CYS A 57 27.81 17.57 15.61
N LYS A 58 27.86 18.58 14.75
CA LYS A 58 27.21 19.86 15.00
C LYS A 58 25.70 19.62 14.96
N GLU A 59 25.12 19.49 16.14
CA GLU A 59 23.70 19.31 16.37
C GLU A 59 22.89 20.42 15.67
N ASN A 60 21.83 20.03 14.98
CA ASN A 60 20.95 20.93 14.23
C ASN A 60 20.17 21.83 15.20
N PRO A 61 20.29 23.17 15.14
CA PRO A 61 19.68 24.10 16.09
C PRO A 61 18.15 24.05 16.16
N PHE A 62 17.48 23.40 15.20
CA PHE A 62 16.03 23.37 15.08
C PHE A 62 15.36 22.12 15.66
N ASN A 63 16.10 21.17 16.22
CA ASN A 63 15.55 19.92 16.78
C ASN A 63 15.15 20.01 18.27
N ARG A 64 14.72 21.18 18.75
CA ARG A 64 14.15 21.29 20.10
C ARG A 64 12.67 20.92 20.08
N LYS A 65 12.36 19.70 20.53
CA LYS A 65 11.01 19.31 20.93
C LYS A 65 10.48 20.30 21.99
N PRO A 66 9.27 20.87 21.87
CA PRO A 66 8.68 21.67 22.94
C PRO A 66 8.07 20.73 23.99
N SER A 67 8.60 20.74 25.21
CA SER A 67 7.95 20.16 26.39
C SER A 67 6.83 21.09 26.89
N PRO A 68 5.68 20.57 27.38
CA PRO A 68 4.59 21.40 27.85
C PRO A 68 4.83 21.79 29.32
N ALA A 69 4.92 23.09 29.59
CA ALA A 69 4.88 23.61 30.96
C ALA A 69 3.66 24.53 31.09
N ALA A 70 2.71 24.10 31.93
CA ALA A 70 1.54 24.85 32.30
C ALA A 70 1.86 25.81 33.47
N SER A 71 1.40 27.07 33.38
CA SER A 71 0.84 27.96 34.44
C SER A 71 0.96 29.45 34.01
N PRO A 72 0.29 30.42 34.67
CA PRO A 72 -1.03 30.92 34.27
C PRO A 72 -1.00 32.37 33.74
N ALA A 73 -2.11 32.77 33.12
CA ALA A 73 -2.29 34.05 32.46
C ALA A 73 -2.36 35.26 33.41
N THR A 74 -1.59 36.31 33.09
CA THR A 74 -1.87 37.71 33.48
C THR A 74 -1.73 38.64 32.28
N LYS A 75 -2.40 39.79 32.38
CA LYS A 75 -3.02 40.56 31.29
C LYS A 75 -2.07 41.50 30.52
N LYS A 76 -2.42 41.68 29.23
CA LYS A 76 -2.18 42.81 28.31
C LYS A 76 -0.92 43.68 28.49
N ALA A 77 -0.05 43.63 27.49
CA ALA A 77 0.72 44.79 27.04
C ALA A 77 0.94 44.73 25.50
N THR A 78 0.70 45.89 24.87
CA THR A 78 1.29 46.38 23.62
C THR A 78 1.38 45.47 22.39
N LYS A 79 0.79 45.96 21.29
CA LYS A 79 0.97 45.48 19.91
C LYS A 79 2.45 45.62 19.50
N GLY A 80 3.29 44.70 19.97
CA GLY A 80 4.66 44.57 19.53
C GLY A 80 4.69 44.18 18.06
N SER A 81 5.48 44.90 17.27
CA SER A 81 5.90 44.49 15.94
C SER A 81 6.38 43.05 16.00
N LYS A 82 5.73 42.16 15.25
CA LYS A 82 6.15 40.76 15.11
C LYS A 82 7.66 40.74 14.85
N PRO A 83 8.46 39.89 15.53
CA PRO A 83 9.88 39.77 15.20
C PRO A 83 9.97 39.42 13.71
N VAL A 84 10.53 40.34 12.93
CA VAL A 84 10.75 40.16 11.49
C VAL A 84 11.75 39.02 11.38
N ARG A 85 11.31 37.87 10.86
CA ARG A 85 12.23 36.78 10.51
C ARG A 85 13.30 37.38 9.58
N PRO A 86 14.59 37.11 9.82
CA PRO A 86 15.63 37.56 8.90
C PRO A 86 15.31 37.07 7.48
N PRO A 87 15.68 37.84 6.44
CA PRO A 87 15.49 37.43 5.06
C PRO A 87 16.04 36.01 4.85
N ALA A 88 15.35 35.20 4.06
CA ALA A 88 15.85 33.89 3.69
C ALA A 88 17.26 34.04 3.07
N PRO A 89 18.23 33.17 3.42
CA PRO A 89 19.53 33.18 2.77
C PRO A 89 19.36 33.18 1.25
N GLY A 90 20.03 34.10 0.57
CA GLY A 90 19.95 34.22 -0.88
C GLY A 90 20.61 33.04 -1.60
N HIS A 91 20.68 33.15 -2.92
CA HIS A 91 21.38 32.21 -3.80
C HIS A 91 22.82 31.94 -3.34
N GLY A 92 23.29 30.70 -3.54
CA GLY A 92 24.68 30.28 -3.26
C GLY A 92 24.94 29.74 -1.86
N PHE A 93 23.92 29.64 -1.01
CA PHE A 93 24.05 28.96 0.28
C PHE A 93 24.08 27.43 0.09
N PRO A 94 24.88 26.67 0.86
CA PRO A 94 24.90 25.21 0.78
C PRO A 94 23.54 24.59 1.12
N LEU A 95 23.02 23.76 0.22
CA LEU A 95 21.75 23.07 0.41
C LEU A 95 21.96 21.69 1.03
N ILE A 96 21.13 21.38 2.03
CA ILE A 96 21.08 20.07 2.68
C ILE A 96 19.83 19.33 2.22
N LYS A 97 20.02 18.10 1.75
CA LYS A 97 18.92 17.18 1.44
C LYS A 97 18.25 16.75 2.75
N ARG A 98 16.91 16.82 2.80
CA ARG A 98 16.18 16.32 3.97
C ARG A 98 16.32 14.81 4.05
N LYS A 99 16.41 14.28 5.27
CA LYS A 99 16.28 12.84 5.50
C LYS A 99 14.80 12.49 5.49
N VAL A 100 14.42 11.44 4.77
CA VAL A 100 13.08 10.86 4.89
C VAL A 100 13.08 10.11 6.22
N GLN A 101 12.41 10.67 7.23
CA GLN A 101 12.11 9.99 8.47
C GLN A 101 10.59 9.91 8.57
N ALA A 102 10.03 8.82 8.05
CA ALA A 102 8.67 8.47 8.35
C ALA A 102 8.66 7.76 9.72
N ASP A 103 7.72 8.11 10.59
CA ASP A 103 7.55 7.44 11.89
C ASP A 103 7.24 5.94 11.73
N GLN A 104 6.84 5.51 10.52
CA GLN A 104 6.50 4.14 10.15
C GLN A 104 7.51 3.52 9.15
N TYR A 105 8.75 4.00 9.11
CA TYR A 105 9.77 3.38 8.28
C TYR A 105 10.09 1.94 8.75
N ILE A 106 10.07 1.01 7.81
CA ILE A 106 10.43 -0.41 7.96
C ILE A 106 11.59 -0.67 6.99
N PRO A 107 12.75 -1.18 7.45
CA PRO A 107 13.84 -1.58 6.57
C PRO A 107 13.40 -2.57 5.49
N GLU A 108 14.00 -2.49 4.30
CA GLU A 108 13.65 -3.35 3.16
C GLU A 108 13.85 -4.84 3.50
N GLU A 109 14.89 -5.15 4.27
CA GLU A 109 15.24 -6.48 4.75
C GLU A 109 14.15 -7.07 5.64
N ASP A 110 13.56 -6.24 6.50
CA ASP A 110 12.46 -6.66 7.38
C ASP A 110 11.18 -6.88 6.59
N ILE A 111 10.90 -6.05 5.58
CA ILE A 111 9.77 -6.23 4.66
C ILE A 111 9.89 -7.56 3.91
N HIS A 112 11.07 -7.84 3.34
CA HIS A 112 11.33 -9.09 2.62
C HIS A 112 11.26 -10.30 3.56
N GLY A 113 11.85 -10.21 4.76
CA GLY A 113 11.80 -11.29 5.74
C GLY A 113 10.37 -11.60 6.23
N GLU A 114 9.52 -10.58 6.36
CA GLU A 114 8.10 -10.77 6.67
C GLU A 114 7.35 -11.40 5.49
N MET A 115 7.61 -10.96 4.26
CA MET A 115 7.05 -11.55 3.03
C MET A 115 7.36 -13.05 2.92
N ASP A 116 8.63 -13.44 3.10
CA ASP A 116 9.05 -14.85 3.08
C ASP A 116 8.37 -15.67 4.19
N THR A 117 8.11 -15.04 5.33
CA THR A 117 7.41 -15.68 6.44
C THR A 117 5.94 -15.89 6.12
N ILE A 118 5.31 -14.93 5.43
CA ILE A 118 3.94 -15.05 4.94
C ILE A 118 3.85 -16.18 3.91
N GLU A 119 4.76 -16.24 2.94
CA GLU A 119 4.79 -17.30 1.91
C GLU A 119 4.85 -18.70 2.55
N ARG A 120 5.80 -18.93 3.47
CA ARG A 120 5.89 -20.20 4.20
C ARG A 120 4.63 -20.56 4.98
N ARG A 121 3.92 -19.57 5.53
CA ARG A 121 2.66 -19.80 6.24
C ARG A 121 1.53 -20.13 5.27
N LEU A 122 1.48 -19.46 4.11
CA LEU A 122 0.51 -19.76 3.06
C LEU A 122 0.69 -21.20 2.54
N ASP A 123 1.92 -21.66 2.35
CA ASP A 123 2.21 -23.05 1.98
C ASP A 123 1.70 -24.04 3.04
N ALA A 124 1.96 -23.76 4.31
CA ALA A 124 1.48 -24.59 5.42
C ALA A 124 -0.06 -24.65 5.47
N LEU A 125 -0.73 -23.52 5.21
CA LEU A 125 -2.20 -23.46 5.12
C LEU A 125 -2.72 -24.25 3.92
N GLU A 126 -2.05 -24.19 2.77
CA GLU A 126 -2.42 -24.98 1.61
C GLU A 126 -2.35 -26.48 1.91
N HIS A 127 -1.24 -26.95 2.49
CA HIS A 127 -1.11 -28.35 2.91
C HIS A 127 -2.19 -28.77 3.91
N ARG A 128 -2.47 -27.94 4.93
CA ARG A 128 -3.55 -28.20 5.88
C ARG A 128 -4.92 -28.23 5.19
N GLY A 129 -5.13 -27.35 4.21
CA GLY A 129 -6.36 -27.26 3.42
C GLY A 129 -6.62 -28.51 2.59
N VAL A 130 -5.58 -29.04 1.93
CA VAL A 130 -5.66 -30.30 1.18
C VAL A 130 -6.05 -31.46 2.11
N LEU A 131 -5.39 -31.58 3.27
CA LEU A 131 -5.72 -32.63 4.24
C LEU A 131 -7.15 -32.51 4.79
N LEU A 132 -7.65 -31.28 4.97
CA LEU A 132 -9.01 -31.04 5.43
C LEU A 132 -10.04 -31.39 4.34
N GLU A 133 -9.77 -31.05 3.08
CA GLU A 133 -10.61 -31.41 1.93
C GLU A 133 -10.70 -32.93 1.76
N GLU A 134 -9.57 -33.62 1.84
CA GLU A 134 -9.52 -35.08 1.72
C GLU A 134 -10.38 -35.76 2.81
N LYS A 135 -10.31 -35.25 4.05
CA LYS A 135 -11.15 -35.74 5.16
C LYS A 135 -12.64 -35.46 4.95
N LEU A 136 -12.99 -34.30 4.39
CA LEU A 136 -14.37 -33.94 4.06
C LEU A 136 -14.95 -34.84 2.95
N ARG A 137 -14.15 -35.19 1.94
CA ARG A 137 -14.57 -36.07 0.84
C ARG A 137 -14.58 -37.55 1.22
N GLY A 138 -13.72 -37.95 2.16
CA GLY A 138 -13.50 -39.35 2.55
C GLY A 138 -14.66 -40.01 3.31
N GLY A 139 -15.70 -39.28 3.71
CA GLY A 139 -16.96 -39.83 4.28
C GLY A 139 -16.83 -40.58 5.61
N LEU A 140 -15.62 -40.74 6.15
CA LEU A 140 -15.35 -41.56 7.35
C LEU A 140 -15.67 -40.84 8.69
N ASN A 141 -16.19 -39.61 8.61
CA ASN A 141 -16.45 -38.73 9.74
C ASN A 141 -17.92 -38.26 9.78
N GLU A 142 -18.87 -39.16 9.47
CA GLU A 142 -20.30 -38.87 9.63
C GLU A 142 -20.58 -38.34 11.06
N GLY A 143 -21.00 -37.07 11.16
CA GLY A 143 -21.28 -36.38 12.42
C GLY A 143 -20.24 -35.34 12.89
N ARG A 144 -19.05 -35.24 12.27
CA ARG A 144 -18.06 -34.16 12.53
C ARG A 144 -17.84 -33.21 11.35
N GLU A 145 -18.69 -33.30 10.33
CA GLU A 145 -18.60 -32.46 9.13
C GLU A 145 -18.71 -30.98 9.46
N ASP A 146 -19.57 -30.60 10.41
CA ASP A 146 -19.75 -29.21 10.79
C ASP A 146 -18.48 -28.61 11.44
N ASP A 147 -17.79 -29.37 12.29
CA ASP A 147 -16.52 -28.96 12.89
C ASP A 147 -15.44 -28.78 11.82
N MET A 148 -15.34 -29.73 10.88
CA MET A 148 -14.39 -29.63 9.77
C MET A 148 -14.68 -28.43 8.87
N LEU A 149 -15.95 -28.06 8.69
CA LEU A 149 -16.32 -26.88 7.93
C LEU A 149 -16.04 -25.58 8.71
N VAL A 150 -16.17 -25.56 10.04
CA VAL A 150 -15.69 -24.43 10.86
C VAL A 150 -14.17 -24.28 10.71
N ASP A 151 -13.42 -25.37 10.77
CA ASP A 151 -11.98 -25.35 10.54
C ASP A 151 -11.62 -24.87 9.13
N TRP A 152 -12.44 -25.20 8.13
CA TRP A 152 -12.27 -24.70 6.77
C TRP A 152 -12.48 -23.19 6.68
N PHE A 153 -13.53 -22.65 7.30
CA PHE A 153 -13.75 -21.20 7.35
C PHE A 153 -12.61 -20.47 8.06
N LYS A 154 -12.09 -21.02 9.16
CA LYS A 154 -10.92 -20.48 9.87
C LYS A 154 -9.67 -20.48 8.98
N LEU A 155 -9.44 -21.56 8.23
CA LEU A 155 -8.32 -21.68 7.30
C LEU A 155 -8.39 -20.64 6.18
N ILE A 156 -9.59 -20.43 5.60
CA ILE A 156 -9.82 -19.39 4.61
C ILE A 156 -9.57 -18.00 5.21
N HIS A 157 -10.05 -17.75 6.43
CA HIS A 157 -9.83 -16.47 7.11
C HIS A 157 -8.33 -16.19 7.31
N GLU A 158 -7.61 -17.16 7.84
CA GLU A 158 -6.16 -17.05 8.09
C GLU A 158 -5.40 -16.78 6.79
N LYS A 159 -5.78 -17.46 5.70
CA LYS A 159 -5.22 -17.20 4.37
C LYS A 159 -5.48 -15.76 3.92
N HIS A 160 -6.70 -15.25 4.09
CA HIS A 160 -7.03 -13.87 3.71
C HIS A 160 -6.20 -12.86 4.51
N LEU A 161 -6.09 -13.03 5.83
CA LEU A 161 -5.28 -12.14 6.67
C LEU A 161 -3.81 -12.09 6.22
N LEU A 162 -3.24 -13.24 5.84
CA LEU A 162 -1.87 -13.31 5.34
C LEU A 162 -1.70 -12.59 4.00
N VAL A 163 -2.62 -12.79 3.05
CA VAL A 163 -2.56 -12.13 1.72
C VAL A 163 -2.78 -10.61 1.82
N ARG A 164 -3.67 -10.17 2.73
CA ARG A 164 -3.86 -8.75 3.03
C ARG A 164 -2.58 -8.14 3.60
N ARG A 165 -1.97 -8.82 4.57
CA ARG A 165 -0.70 -8.40 5.16
C ARG A 165 0.43 -8.30 4.13
N GLU A 166 0.54 -9.26 3.23
CA GLU A 166 1.49 -9.21 2.10
C GLU A 166 1.27 -7.97 1.23
N SER A 167 0.01 -7.67 0.91
CA SER A 167 -0.36 -6.50 0.11
C SER A 167 -0.03 -5.18 0.83
N GLU A 168 -0.29 -5.09 2.13
CA GLU A 168 0.11 -3.95 2.96
C GLU A 168 1.62 -3.72 2.91
N LEU A 169 2.43 -4.77 3.05
CA LEU A 169 3.89 -4.70 3.00
C LEU A 169 4.39 -4.14 1.66
N ILE A 170 3.77 -4.58 0.55
CA ILE A 170 4.05 -4.06 -0.78
C ILE A 170 3.74 -2.56 -0.86
N TYR A 171 2.61 -2.12 -0.29
CA TYR A 171 2.26 -0.69 -0.27
C TYR A 171 3.21 0.13 0.59
N VAL A 172 3.64 -0.39 1.74
CA VAL A 172 4.66 0.26 2.59
C VAL A 172 5.96 0.45 1.81
N PHE A 173 6.47 -0.61 1.16
CA PHE A 173 7.68 -0.55 0.36
C PHE A 173 7.58 0.49 -0.78
N LYS A 174 6.46 0.47 -1.52
CA LYS A 174 6.21 1.45 -2.60
C LYS A 174 6.14 2.87 -2.06
N GLN A 175 5.44 3.09 -0.95
CA GLN A 175 5.30 4.39 -0.31
C GLN A 175 6.65 4.97 0.12
N GLN A 176 7.50 4.17 0.77
CA GLN A 176 8.84 4.59 1.18
C GLN A 176 9.72 4.99 -0.01
N ASN A 177 9.66 4.22 -1.10
CA ASN A 177 10.38 4.54 -2.34
C ASN A 177 9.90 5.85 -2.97
N LEU A 178 8.59 6.09 -3.00
CA LEU A 178 8.02 7.35 -3.48
C LEU A 178 8.43 8.54 -2.60
N GLU A 179 8.46 8.36 -1.29
CA GLU A 179 8.90 9.40 -0.35
C GLU A 179 10.38 9.74 -0.50
N GLN A 180 11.21 8.72 -0.71
CA GLN A 180 12.63 8.90 -1.00
C GLN A 180 12.81 9.60 -2.34
N ARG A 181 12.15 9.14 -3.41
CA ARG A 181 12.21 9.80 -4.72
C ARG A 181 11.73 11.25 -4.65
N GLN A 182 10.68 11.53 -3.89
CA GLN A 182 10.18 12.89 -3.68
C GLN A 182 11.25 13.78 -3.00
N ALA A 183 11.95 13.27 -1.98
CA ALA A 183 13.03 14.01 -1.33
C ALA A 183 14.19 14.34 -2.29
N ASP A 184 14.45 13.43 -3.24
CA ASP A 184 15.47 13.59 -4.27
C ASP A 184 15.08 14.67 -5.28
N VAL A 185 13.85 14.61 -5.81
CA VAL A 185 13.31 15.62 -6.75
C VAL A 185 13.28 17.00 -6.09
N GLU A 186 12.81 17.10 -4.85
CA GLU A 186 12.78 18.37 -4.11
C GLU A 186 14.16 18.94 -3.86
N TYR A 187 15.16 18.09 -3.59
CA TYR A 187 16.54 18.54 -3.43
C TYR A 187 17.09 19.07 -4.73
N GLU A 188 16.90 18.34 -5.84
CA GLU A 188 17.35 18.77 -7.16
C GLU A 188 16.70 20.10 -7.57
N LEU A 189 15.39 20.23 -7.37
CA LEU A 189 14.66 21.46 -7.62
C LEU A 189 15.25 22.62 -6.80
N ARG A 190 15.48 22.40 -5.50
CA ARG A 190 16.13 23.43 -4.66
C ARG A 190 17.52 23.80 -5.16
N CYS A 191 18.32 22.85 -5.63
CA CYS A 191 19.64 23.11 -6.22
C CYS A 191 19.54 24.01 -7.44
N LEU A 192 18.58 23.76 -8.32
CA LEU A 192 18.32 24.58 -9.50
C LEU A 192 17.88 26.01 -9.10
N LEU A 193 16.94 26.11 -8.16
CA LEU A 193 16.45 27.39 -7.63
C LEU A 193 17.51 28.16 -6.80
N ASN A 194 18.62 27.52 -6.43
CA ASN A 194 19.72 28.19 -5.71
C ASN A 194 20.57 29.09 -6.62
N LYS A 195 20.27 29.10 -7.92
CA LYS A 195 20.85 30.01 -8.91
C LYS A 195 19.86 31.13 -9.20
N PRO A 196 20.28 32.40 -9.30
CA PRO A 196 19.39 33.49 -9.65
C PRO A 196 18.81 33.28 -11.05
N GLU A 197 17.53 33.58 -11.22
CA GLU A 197 16.76 33.31 -12.45
C GLU A 197 17.37 33.95 -13.71
N LYS A 198 17.97 35.13 -13.56
CA LYS A 198 18.71 35.82 -14.64
C LYS A 198 19.84 34.99 -15.26
N ASP A 199 20.38 34.03 -14.51
CA ASP A 199 21.48 33.19 -14.97
C ASP A 199 20.95 31.84 -15.54
N TRP A 200 19.64 31.56 -15.46
CA TRP A 200 19.06 30.30 -15.91
C TRP A 200 19.15 30.12 -17.42
N THR A 201 19.54 28.91 -17.83
CA THR A 201 19.51 28.51 -19.23
C THR A 201 18.12 27.99 -19.64
N GLU A 202 17.92 27.72 -20.93
CA GLU A 202 16.68 27.08 -21.39
C GLU A 202 16.59 25.64 -20.85
N GLU A 203 17.73 24.96 -20.71
CA GLU A 203 17.82 23.64 -20.10
C GLU A 203 17.43 23.67 -18.62
N ASP A 204 17.83 24.71 -17.86
CA ASP A 204 17.42 24.90 -16.47
C ASP A 204 15.88 25.03 -16.38
N ARG A 205 15.26 25.84 -17.24
CA ARG A 205 13.79 26.00 -17.29
C ARG A 205 13.07 24.71 -17.68
N ALA A 206 13.60 23.99 -18.67
CA ALA A 206 13.05 22.71 -19.08
C ALA A 206 13.15 21.69 -17.94
N ARG A 207 14.28 21.65 -17.23
CA ARG A 207 14.51 20.74 -16.10
C ARG A 207 13.58 21.05 -14.93
N GLU A 208 13.41 22.33 -14.58
CA GLU A 208 12.44 22.75 -13.55
C GLU A 208 11.04 22.20 -13.86
N LYS A 209 10.55 22.40 -15.09
CA LYS A 209 9.24 21.92 -15.51
C LYS A 209 9.09 20.39 -15.36
N VAL A 210 10.13 19.65 -15.73
CA VAL A 210 10.16 18.18 -15.58
C VAL A 210 10.11 17.79 -14.10
N LEU A 211 10.93 18.42 -13.24
CA LEU A 211 10.96 18.14 -11.81
C LEU A 211 9.62 18.47 -11.14
N MET A 212 9.00 19.58 -11.53
CA MET A 212 7.67 19.97 -11.03
C MET A 212 6.59 18.96 -11.44
N GLN A 213 6.60 18.51 -12.69
CA GLN A 213 5.67 17.49 -13.16
C GLN A 213 5.89 16.14 -12.46
N GLU A 214 7.14 15.76 -12.21
CA GLU A 214 7.48 14.54 -11.48
C GLU A 214 7.01 14.62 -10.02
N LEU A 215 7.19 15.76 -9.35
CA LEU A 215 6.66 16.02 -8.00
C LEU A 215 5.16 15.80 -7.92
N VAL A 216 4.39 16.34 -8.87
CA VAL A 216 2.94 16.13 -8.95
C VAL A 216 2.63 14.65 -9.13
N THR A 217 3.33 13.97 -10.05
CA THR A 217 3.12 12.54 -10.33
C THR A 217 3.41 11.67 -9.10
N LEU A 218 4.46 11.97 -8.34
CA LEU A 218 4.80 11.26 -7.11
C LEU A 218 3.72 11.43 -6.04
N ILE A 219 3.18 12.65 -5.90
CA ILE A 219 2.08 12.92 -4.97
C ILE A 219 0.82 12.16 -5.39
N GLU A 220 0.49 12.15 -6.69
CA GLU A 220 -0.64 11.39 -7.23
C GLU A 220 -0.48 9.88 -6.98
N GLN A 221 0.72 9.33 -7.15
CA GLN A 221 1.01 7.92 -6.86
C GLN A 221 0.87 7.59 -5.37
N ARG A 222 1.34 8.46 -4.47
CA ARG A 222 1.16 8.28 -3.02
C ARG A 222 -0.33 8.36 -2.64
N ASN A 223 -1.08 9.28 -3.24
CA ASN A 223 -2.53 9.38 -3.03
C ASN A 223 -3.26 8.13 -3.56
N ALA A 224 -2.81 7.56 -4.68
CA ALA A 224 -3.38 6.31 -5.19
C ALA A 224 -3.17 5.14 -4.20
N ILE A 225 -2.00 5.05 -3.56
CA ILE A 225 -1.76 4.03 -2.51
C ILE A 225 -2.73 4.22 -1.34
N ILE A 226 -2.91 5.46 -0.86
CA ILE A 226 -3.84 5.76 0.24
C ILE A 226 -5.27 5.34 -0.13
N ASN A 227 -5.74 5.72 -1.32
CA ASN A 227 -7.07 5.35 -1.78
C ASN A 227 -7.24 3.83 -1.87
N CYS A 228 -6.25 3.12 -2.41
CA CYS A 228 -6.31 1.65 -2.48
C CYS A 228 -6.41 1.02 -1.08
N LEU A 229 -5.59 1.47 -0.12
CA LEU A 229 -5.64 0.96 1.25
C LEU A 229 -6.98 1.26 1.94
N ASP A 230 -7.59 2.41 1.63
CA ASP A 230 -8.91 2.77 2.15
C ASP A 230 -10.03 1.90 1.54
N GLU A 231 -9.97 1.66 0.23
CA GLU A 231 -10.91 0.77 -0.47
C GLU A 231 -10.78 -0.68 -0.02
N ASP A 232 -9.55 -1.16 0.14
CA ASP A 232 -9.25 -2.51 0.63
C ASP A 232 -9.79 -2.67 2.05
N ARG A 233 -9.48 -1.76 2.98
CA ARG A 233 -10.03 -1.81 4.35
C ARG A 233 -11.56 -1.91 4.38
N GLN A 234 -12.25 -1.08 3.60
CA GLN A 234 -13.72 -1.08 3.52
C GLN A 234 -14.26 -2.44 3.06
N ARG A 235 -13.65 -3.03 2.01
CA ARG A 235 -14.03 -4.33 1.48
C ARG A 235 -13.78 -5.45 2.49
N GLU A 236 -12.62 -5.43 3.12
CA GLU A 236 -12.16 -6.47 4.06
C GLU A 236 -13.05 -6.53 5.31
N GLU A 237 -13.47 -5.38 5.84
CA GLU A 237 -14.43 -5.31 6.95
C GLU A 237 -15.77 -6.01 6.62
N GLU A 238 -16.27 -5.84 5.40
CA GLU A 238 -17.50 -6.50 4.94
C GLU A 238 -17.33 -8.02 4.79
N GLU A 239 -16.20 -8.44 4.21
CA GLU A 239 -15.83 -9.85 4.06
C GLU A 239 -15.69 -10.55 5.41
N ASP A 240 -15.03 -9.91 6.37
CA ASP A 240 -14.80 -10.46 7.71
C ASP A 240 -16.10 -10.56 8.49
N LYS A 241 -16.96 -9.53 8.42
CA LYS A 241 -18.30 -9.58 9.02
C LYS A 241 -19.16 -10.70 8.43
N MET A 242 -19.08 -10.93 7.12
CA MET A 242 -19.77 -12.04 6.47
C MET A 242 -19.24 -13.38 6.97
N LEU A 243 -17.92 -13.53 7.06
CA LEU A 243 -17.29 -14.78 7.49
C LEU A 243 -17.58 -15.10 8.97
N GLU A 244 -17.50 -14.10 9.85
CA GLU A 244 -17.90 -14.22 11.25
C GLU A 244 -19.36 -14.66 11.39
N ALA A 245 -20.26 -14.06 10.61
CA ALA A 245 -21.67 -14.46 10.59
C ALA A 245 -21.86 -15.91 10.13
N MET A 246 -21.08 -16.38 9.15
CA MET A 246 -21.11 -17.78 8.70
C MET A 246 -20.63 -18.75 9.78
N ILE A 247 -19.51 -18.45 10.44
CA ILE A 247 -18.96 -19.25 11.54
C ILE A 247 -19.97 -19.31 12.69
N LYS A 248 -20.43 -18.15 13.15
CA LYS A 248 -21.41 -18.02 14.23
C LYS A 248 -22.69 -18.79 13.92
N LYS A 249 -23.25 -18.67 12.72
CA LYS A 249 -24.45 -19.40 12.30
C LYS A 249 -24.27 -20.92 12.36
N LYS A 250 -23.06 -21.41 12.10
CA LYS A 250 -22.75 -22.84 12.17
C LYS A 250 -22.61 -23.32 13.61
N GLU A 251 -22.02 -22.50 14.46
CA GLU A 251 -21.94 -22.75 15.90
C GLU A 251 -23.33 -22.72 16.56
N PHE A 252 -24.25 -21.84 16.17
CA PHE A 252 -25.62 -21.81 16.71
C PHE A 252 -26.50 -22.97 16.24
N GLN A 253 -26.28 -23.49 15.01
CA GLN A 253 -26.95 -24.73 14.58
C GLN A 253 -26.54 -25.94 15.44
N ARG A 254 -25.36 -25.87 16.08
CA ARG A 254 -24.91 -26.85 17.06
C ARG A 254 -25.69 -26.78 18.38
N GLU A 255 -26.02 -25.57 18.86
CA GLU A 255 -26.72 -25.39 20.15
C GLU A 255 -28.23 -25.66 20.05
N ALA A 256 -28.82 -25.49 18.88
CA ALA A 256 -30.25 -25.69 18.65
C ALA A 256 -30.68 -27.15 18.47
N GLU A 257 -29.74 -28.09 18.27
CA GLU A 257 -30.03 -29.52 18.11
C GLU A 257 -29.37 -30.37 19.24
N PRO A 258 -29.97 -30.44 20.44
CA PRO A 258 -29.75 -31.56 21.34
C PRO A 258 -30.77 -32.67 20.98
N GLU A 259 -30.25 -33.80 20.48
CA GLU A 259 -30.91 -35.10 20.31
C GLU A 259 -32.38 -35.15 19.81
N GLY A 260 -32.51 -35.52 18.53
CA GLY A 260 -33.45 -36.57 18.14
C GLY A 260 -34.63 -36.12 17.29
N LYS A 261 -34.60 -36.46 15.99
CA LYS A 261 -35.58 -37.34 15.32
C LYS A 261 -35.31 -37.50 13.83
N LYS A 262 -35.69 -38.68 13.34
CA LYS A 262 -35.51 -39.21 12.00
C LYS A 262 -36.21 -38.40 10.90
N LYS A 263 -35.68 -38.58 9.68
CA LYS A 263 -36.28 -38.38 8.34
C LYS A 263 -36.42 -36.94 7.83
N GLY A 264 -35.51 -36.60 6.92
CA GLY A 264 -35.75 -35.61 5.89
C GLY A 264 -34.61 -35.58 4.89
N LYS A 265 -34.82 -36.13 3.68
CA LYS A 265 -33.89 -35.99 2.55
C LYS A 265 -33.75 -34.50 2.21
N PHE A 266 -32.77 -33.80 2.80
CA PHE A 266 -32.43 -32.44 2.40
C PHE A 266 -31.22 -32.46 1.45
N LYS A 267 -31.43 -31.94 0.25
CA LYS A 267 -30.50 -31.94 -0.88
C LYS A 267 -29.29 -31.03 -0.58
N THR A 268 -28.16 -31.61 -0.18
CA THR A 268 -26.86 -30.93 -0.07
C THR A 268 -26.08 -31.05 -1.38
N MET A 269 -26.41 -30.26 -2.41
CA MET A 269 -25.57 -30.22 -3.62
C MET A 269 -25.70 -28.95 -4.47
N LYS A 270 -25.68 -27.77 -3.85
CA LYS A 270 -25.72 -26.49 -4.60
C LYS A 270 -24.76 -25.37 -4.17
N MET A 271 -23.94 -25.52 -3.13
CA MET A 271 -23.01 -24.45 -2.73
C MET A 271 -21.69 -24.42 -3.54
N LEU A 272 -21.27 -25.53 -4.16
CA LEU A 272 -19.99 -25.56 -4.89
C LEU A 272 -20.03 -24.90 -6.29
N LYS A 273 -21.19 -24.38 -6.73
CA LYS A 273 -21.36 -23.84 -8.10
C LYS A 273 -21.25 -22.32 -8.22
N LEU A 274 -21.01 -21.60 -7.13
CA LEU A 274 -20.95 -20.13 -7.18
C LEU A 274 -19.52 -19.55 -7.32
N LEU A 275 -18.49 -20.40 -7.26
CA LEU A 275 -17.08 -19.98 -7.38
C LEU A 275 -16.40 -20.45 -8.68
N GLY A 276 -17.15 -21.08 -9.60
CA GLY A 276 -16.64 -21.54 -10.90
C GLY A 276 -16.91 -20.54 -12.01
N ASN A 277 -15.87 -19.80 -12.44
CA ASN A 277 -15.89 -18.93 -13.61
C ASN A 277 -16.52 -19.62 -14.83
N LYS A 278 -17.61 -19.05 -15.34
CA LYS A 278 -18.17 -19.38 -16.64
C LYS A 278 -17.29 -18.73 -17.71
N ARG A 279 -16.38 -19.50 -18.30
CA ARG A 279 -15.70 -19.12 -19.55
C ARG A 279 -16.74 -19.16 -20.67
N ASP A 280 -16.99 -18.00 -21.29
CA ASP A 280 -17.77 -17.90 -22.52
C ASP A 280 -17.05 -18.65 -23.65
N ALA A 281 -17.60 -19.79 -24.05
CA ALA A 281 -17.26 -20.43 -25.31
C ALA A 281 -18.26 -19.94 -26.37
N LYS A 282 -17.88 -18.90 -27.12
CA LYS A 282 -18.53 -18.55 -28.38
C LYS A 282 -17.49 -18.44 -29.50
N SER A 283 -16.94 -19.58 -29.90
CA SER A 283 -16.38 -19.74 -31.24
C SER A 283 -17.52 -20.19 -32.17
N LYS A 284 -18.00 -19.27 -33.02
CA LYS A 284 -18.69 -19.65 -34.27
C LYS A 284 -17.62 -19.69 -35.35
N SER A 285 -17.31 -20.89 -35.86
CA SER A 285 -16.67 -21.05 -37.16
C SER A 285 -17.71 -20.93 -38.28
N PRO A 286 -17.37 -20.35 -39.45
CA PRO A 286 -18.18 -20.49 -40.64
C PRO A 286 -17.91 -21.85 -41.28
N ARG A 287 -18.97 -22.54 -41.66
CA ARG A 287 -18.93 -23.83 -42.34
C ARG A 287 -19.08 -23.56 -43.83
N ASP A 288 -18.00 -23.77 -44.58
CA ASP A 288 -18.04 -23.94 -46.03
C ASP A 288 -19.00 -25.07 -46.40
N LYS A 289 -19.95 -24.79 -47.28
CA LYS A 289 -20.59 -25.76 -48.18
C LYS A 289 -21.13 -25.05 -49.43
N SER A 290 -20.52 -25.47 -50.56
CA SER A 290 -21.02 -25.51 -51.94
C SER A 290 -21.19 -24.20 -52.70
#